data_AF-A0A958EUT3-F1
#
_entry.id   AF-A0A958EUT3-F1
#
_cell.length_a   1.000
_cell.length_b   1.000
_cell.length_c   1.000
_cell.angle_alpha   90.00
_cell.angle_beta   90.00
_cell.angle_gamma   90.00
#
_symmetry.space_group_name_H-M   'P 1'
#
loop_
_entity.id
_entity.type
_entity.pdbx_description
1 polymer ?
#
loop_
_entity_poly.entity_id
_entity_poly.type
_entity_poly.pdbx_seq_one_letter_code
_entity_poly.pdbx_strand_id
1 'polypeptide(L)'
;MNLKIKLNLSALSLALIILLMFVFNWSVTSSQKNDALVINLAGRQRMLSQKLSKELLAYIEYYEQKGMVNNQVAQSIKLTHDVFEKTLNGLMSGGSVPLTLDPAGEQADLSKSEGAIYNQLQNVNQLWSEFSDHTKTILNTKNFEAEINWILDNNIKLLQEMNKAVTMFQVASEEKTSTLLAIQLFGVILGAIVFVIVSLTIRKTLVNLKSLGEFALTVGQGNLAAHAEIHSTDEIGEITQILNEMAANLRKMIKNILSSSMNLTDTAQNLNSISQKLSNGSSHITERTTSLSSSAGEMSETMSEISAATEQANSNLTSVSSSSEEMTATVAEIAGNAEQARTITKNAVNRINATSEKVNVLGSASQEISKVVEVINEISEQTKLLALNATIEAARAGEAGKGFAVVANEVKELAKQTNNAIDEIRFRVNAIQDSTKETVSEINSISQIVREVDEIVITIASSVEEQSVTTRDIANNISQAATGISVINKSVSHSAHTSRTIANDITNVNTNTGEVFNDSLVISESAIQLTEMSESLKSIVDQFKLN
;
A
#
# COMPACT_ATOMS: atom_id res chain seq x y z
N MET A 1 -13.32 -38.29 -35.84
CA MET A 1 -14.53 -38.17 -36.69
C MET A 1 -15.58 -37.45 -35.87
N ASN A 2 -15.96 -36.26 -36.34
CA ASN A 2 -16.85 -35.33 -35.63
C ASN A 2 -18.15 -36.04 -35.21
N LEU A 3 -18.62 -35.76 -33.99
CA LEU A 3 -19.83 -36.35 -33.42
C LEU A 3 -21.05 -36.24 -34.36
N LYS A 4 -21.16 -35.10 -35.07
CA LYS A 4 -22.20 -34.85 -36.06
C LYS A 4 -22.13 -35.81 -37.25
N ILE A 5 -20.92 -36.17 -37.69
CA ILE A 5 -20.70 -37.10 -38.79
C ILE A 5 -21.08 -38.53 -38.34
N LYS A 6 -20.72 -38.93 -37.11
CA LYS A 6 -21.08 -40.26 -36.58
C LYS A 6 -22.61 -40.46 -36.48
N LEU A 7 -23.32 -39.45 -35.98
CA LEU A 7 -24.78 -39.49 -35.85
C LEU A 7 -25.47 -39.53 -37.21
N ASN A 8 -25.07 -38.67 -38.16
CA ASN A 8 -25.68 -38.64 -39.49
C ASN A 8 -25.44 -39.94 -40.28
N LEU A 9 -24.24 -40.52 -40.19
CA LEU A 9 -23.93 -41.77 -40.89
C LEU A 9 -24.80 -42.94 -40.39
N SER A 10 -25.06 -42.98 -39.07
CA SER A 10 -25.89 -44.02 -38.47
C SER A 10 -27.35 -43.95 -38.90
N ALA A 11 -27.94 -42.76 -38.93
CA ALA A 11 -29.33 -42.56 -39.36
C ALA A 11 -29.52 -42.91 -40.86
N LEU A 12 -28.56 -42.53 -41.70
CA LEU A 12 -28.60 -42.82 -43.14
C LEU A 12 -28.56 -44.33 -43.44
N SER A 13 -27.72 -45.08 -42.71
CA SER A 13 -27.62 -46.53 -42.88
C SER A 13 -28.89 -47.30 -42.54
N LEU A 14 -29.63 -46.86 -41.52
CA LEU A 14 -30.87 -47.51 -41.09
C LEU A 14 -32.01 -47.28 -42.11
N ALA A 15 -32.12 -46.05 -42.62
CA ALA A 15 -33.13 -45.68 -43.62
C ALA A 15 -32.95 -46.45 -44.95
N LEU A 16 -31.71 -46.65 -45.38
CA LEU A 16 -31.40 -47.38 -46.62
C LEU A 16 -31.82 -48.86 -46.55
N ILE A 17 -31.61 -49.52 -45.41
CA ILE A 17 -31.95 -50.94 -45.21
C ILE A 17 -33.47 -51.15 -45.26
N ILE A 18 -34.24 -50.26 -44.62
CA ILE A 18 -35.71 -50.35 -44.59
C ILE A 18 -36.30 -50.19 -46.01
N LEU A 19 -35.80 -49.23 -46.79
CA LEU A 19 -36.25 -48.98 -48.16
C LEU A 19 -36.05 -50.21 -49.06
N LEU A 20 -34.87 -50.84 -48.98
CA LEU A 20 -34.53 -52.01 -49.80
C LEU A 20 -35.42 -53.22 -49.48
N MET A 21 -35.72 -53.47 -48.21
CA MET A 21 -36.61 -54.58 -47.83
C MET A 21 -38.03 -54.41 -48.35
N PHE A 22 -38.55 -53.18 -48.36
CA PHE A 22 -39.91 -52.89 -48.84
C PHE A 22 -40.08 -53.18 -50.34
N VAL A 23 -39.16 -52.66 -51.16
CA VAL A 23 -39.19 -52.83 -52.62
C VAL A 23 -39.16 -54.31 -53.02
N PHE A 24 -38.35 -55.11 -52.32
CA PHE A 24 -38.19 -56.52 -52.65
C PHE A 24 -39.43 -57.35 -52.29
N ASN A 25 -40.02 -57.10 -51.13
CA ASN A 25 -41.23 -57.80 -50.67
C ASN A 25 -42.42 -57.57 -51.61
N TRP A 26 -42.57 -56.33 -52.10
CA TRP A 26 -43.57 -55.99 -53.10
C TRP A 26 -43.41 -56.78 -54.40
N SER A 27 -42.17 -56.91 -54.89
CA SER A 27 -41.87 -57.60 -56.15
C SER A 27 -42.25 -59.09 -56.11
N VAL A 28 -41.93 -59.80 -55.03
CA VAL A 28 -42.20 -61.25 -54.93
C VAL A 28 -43.68 -61.54 -54.75
N THR A 29 -44.37 -60.78 -53.89
CA THR A 29 -45.80 -60.95 -53.63
C THR A 29 -46.64 -60.72 -54.90
N SER A 30 -46.25 -59.76 -55.75
CA SER A 30 -46.93 -59.51 -57.03
C SER A 30 -46.85 -60.70 -57.99
N SER A 31 -45.77 -61.48 -57.95
CA SER A 31 -45.54 -62.63 -58.85
C SER A 31 -46.32 -63.90 -58.51
N GLN A 32 -47.03 -63.97 -57.38
CA GLN A 32 -47.75 -65.16 -56.90
C GLN A 32 -49.27 -65.12 -57.15
N LYS A 33 -49.80 -64.00 -57.67
CA LYS A 33 -51.25 -63.70 -57.72
C LYS A 33 -52.10 -64.76 -58.46
N ASN A 34 -51.55 -65.43 -59.46
CA ASN A 34 -52.29 -66.34 -60.35
C ASN A 34 -51.98 -67.84 -60.11
N ASP A 35 -51.05 -68.18 -59.22
CA ASP A 35 -50.56 -69.56 -59.06
C ASP A 35 -51.68 -70.53 -58.61
N ALA A 36 -52.60 -70.09 -57.73
CA ALA A 36 -53.73 -70.90 -57.26
C ALA A 36 -54.76 -71.22 -58.36
N LEU A 37 -54.99 -70.29 -59.28
CA LEU A 37 -55.93 -70.44 -60.39
C LEU A 37 -55.44 -71.48 -61.39
N VAL A 38 -54.14 -71.42 -61.73
CA VAL A 38 -53.48 -72.32 -62.68
C VAL A 38 -53.52 -73.77 -62.18
N ILE A 39 -53.20 -74.00 -60.90
CA ILE A 39 -53.23 -75.34 -60.29
C ILE A 39 -54.65 -75.94 -60.35
N ASN A 40 -55.68 -75.13 -60.09
CA ASN A 40 -57.07 -75.61 -60.08
C ASN A 40 -57.55 -76.02 -61.49
N LEU A 41 -57.25 -75.21 -62.50
CA LEU A 41 -57.61 -75.48 -63.89
C LEU A 41 -56.87 -76.69 -64.46
N ALA A 42 -55.59 -76.86 -64.10
CA ALA A 42 -54.83 -78.06 -64.42
C ALA A 42 -55.47 -79.31 -63.76
N GLY A 43 -55.86 -79.20 -62.48
CA GLY A 43 -56.56 -80.28 -61.76
C GLY A 43 -57.88 -80.69 -62.42
N ARG A 44 -58.60 -79.73 -63.02
CA ARG A 44 -59.85 -79.98 -63.74
C ARG A 44 -59.66 -80.86 -64.98
N GLN A 45 -58.55 -80.72 -65.70
CA GLN A 45 -58.27 -81.55 -66.88
C GLN A 45 -58.28 -83.04 -66.55
N ARG A 46 -57.72 -83.40 -65.37
CA ARG A 46 -57.77 -84.77 -64.87
C ARG A 46 -59.21 -85.30 -64.80
N MET A 47 -60.14 -84.52 -64.24
CA MET A 47 -61.54 -84.90 -64.15
C MET A 47 -62.23 -84.97 -65.52
N LEU A 48 -61.91 -84.04 -66.42
CA LEU A 48 -62.48 -83.99 -67.76
C LEU A 48 -62.08 -85.20 -68.61
N SER A 49 -60.83 -85.65 -68.55
CA SER A 49 -60.39 -86.87 -69.28
C SER A 49 -61.16 -88.13 -68.86
N GLN A 50 -61.40 -88.29 -67.55
CA GLN A 50 -62.20 -89.40 -67.03
C GLN A 50 -63.67 -89.28 -67.40
N LYS A 51 -64.22 -88.06 -67.31
CA LYS A 51 -65.61 -87.79 -67.70
C LYS A 51 -65.83 -88.15 -69.17
N LEU A 52 -64.94 -87.70 -70.04
CA LEU A 52 -65.03 -87.96 -71.48
C LEU A 52 -64.97 -89.47 -71.80
N SER A 53 -64.07 -90.21 -71.15
CA SER A 53 -63.98 -91.67 -71.31
C SER A 53 -65.28 -92.39 -70.90
N LYS A 54 -65.90 -91.97 -69.79
CA LYS A 54 -67.19 -92.52 -69.33
C LYS A 54 -68.34 -92.17 -70.26
N GLU A 55 -68.38 -90.94 -70.77
CA GLU A 55 -69.40 -90.51 -71.72
C GLU A 55 -69.30 -91.29 -73.04
N LEU A 56 -68.08 -91.57 -73.51
CA LEU A 56 -67.84 -92.40 -74.70
C LEU A 56 -68.28 -93.86 -74.53
N LEU A 57 -67.98 -94.47 -73.38
CA LEU A 57 -68.48 -95.81 -73.05
C LEU A 57 -70.01 -95.85 -73.07
N ALA A 58 -70.65 -94.88 -72.41
CA ALA A 58 -72.11 -94.77 -72.37
C ALA A 58 -72.71 -94.54 -73.76
N TYR A 59 -72.01 -93.81 -74.63
CA TYR A 59 -72.43 -93.59 -76.02
C TYR A 59 -72.41 -94.88 -76.86
N ILE A 60 -71.36 -95.70 -76.71
CA ILE A 60 -71.23 -96.98 -77.43
C ILE A 60 -72.23 -98.01 -76.91
N GLU A 61 -72.35 -98.16 -75.58
CA GLU A 61 -73.30 -99.10 -74.96
C GLU A 61 -74.74 -98.80 -75.40
N TYR A 62 -75.11 -97.52 -75.50
CA TYR A 62 -76.42 -97.12 -76.02
C TYR A 62 -76.62 -97.51 -77.49
N TYR A 63 -75.58 -97.35 -78.31
CA TYR A 63 -75.63 -97.72 -79.73
C TYR A 63 -75.75 -99.23 -79.92
N GLU A 64 -74.99 -100.04 -79.17
CA GLU A 64 -75.07 -101.52 -79.23
C GLU A 64 -76.43 -102.05 -78.80
N GLN A 65 -77.06 -101.45 -77.77
CA GLN A 65 -78.38 -101.90 -77.30
C GLN A 65 -79.54 -101.49 -78.20
N LYS A 66 -79.52 -100.26 -78.75
CA LYS A 66 -80.69 -99.70 -79.47
C LYS A 66 -80.51 -99.56 -80.98
N GLY A 67 -79.31 -99.80 -81.50
CA GLY A 67 -78.96 -99.62 -82.92
C GLY A 67 -79.06 -98.16 -83.41
N MET A 68 -79.18 -97.18 -82.49
CA MET A 68 -79.40 -95.76 -82.78
C MET A 68 -78.47 -94.89 -81.93
N VAL A 69 -78.09 -93.73 -82.46
CA VAL A 69 -77.19 -92.77 -81.81
C VAL A 69 -77.90 -91.93 -80.75
N ASN A 70 -77.30 -91.75 -79.57
CA ASN A 70 -77.78 -90.82 -78.53
C ASN A 70 -77.21 -89.41 -78.72
N ASN A 71 -78.01 -88.50 -79.29
CA ASN A 71 -77.58 -87.14 -79.60
C ASN A 71 -77.26 -86.28 -78.35
N GLN A 72 -77.90 -86.52 -77.20
CA GLN A 72 -77.59 -85.78 -75.96
C GLN A 72 -76.20 -86.15 -75.43
N VAL A 73 -75.88 -87.45 -75.42
CA VAL A 73 -74.55 -87.92 -74.97
C VAL A 73 -73.47 -87.45 -75.95
N ALA A 74 -73.72 -87.52 -77.26
CA ALA A 74 -72.80 -86.99 -78.28
C ALA A 74 -72.51 -85.49 -78.08
N GLN A 75 -73.51 -84.69 -77.72
CA GLN A 75 -73.33 -83.27 -77.46
C GLN A 75 -72.55 -83.01 -76.16
N SER A 76 -72.77 -83.79 -75.10
CA SER A 76 -71.98 -83.71 -73.86
C SER A 76 -70.51 -84.06 -74.09
N ILE A 77 -70.24 -85.11 -74.88
CA ILE A 77 -68.88 -85.50 -75.27
C ILE A 77 -68.18 -84.35 -75.99
N LYS A 78 -68.83 -83.72 -76.97
CA LYS A 78 -68.28 -82.55 -77.68
C LYS A 78 -67.98 -81.38 -76.75
N LEU A 79 -68.86 -81.10 -75.79
CA LEU A 79 -68.66 -80.02 -74.83
C LEU A 79 -67.48 -80.31 -73.89
N THR A 80 -67.45 -81.51 -73.30
CA THR A 80 -66.35 -81.96 -72.41
C THR A 80 -65.01 -81.93 -73.16
N HIS A 81 -65.01 -82.35 -74.43
CA HIS A 81 -63.86 -82.32 -75.32
C HIS A 81 -63.37 -80.88 -75.60
N ASP A 82 -64.25 -79.96 -76.01
CA ASP A 82 -63.87 -78.55 -76.30
C ASP A 82 -63.35 -77.82 -75.05
N VAL A 83 -63.95 -78.06 -73.87
CA VAL A 83 -63.46 -77.48 -72.61
C VAL A 83 -62.08 -78.01 -72.26
N PHE A 84 -61.82 -79.31 -72.44
CA PHE A 84 -60.50 -79.88 -72.19
C PHE A 84 -59.47 -79.25 -73.15
N GLU A 85 -59.76 -79.25 -74.45
CA GLU A 85 -58.86 -78.73 -75.48
C GLU A 85 -58.53 -77.23 -75.26
N LYS A 86 -59.53 -76.38 -75.00
CA LYS A 86 -59.31 -74.96 -74.70
C LYS A 86 -58.50 -74.73 -73.44
N THR A 87 -58.77 -75.50 -72.38
CA THR A 87 -58.05 -75.31 -71.11
C THR A 87 -56.62 -75.82 -71.21
N LEU A 88 -56.37 -76.95 -71.89
CA LEU A 88 -55.03 -77.46 -72.11
C LEU A 88 -54.21 -76.47 -72.94
N ASN A 89 -54.79 -75.92 -74.01
CA ASN A 89 -54.15 -74.88 -74.81
C ASN A 89 -53.83 -73.64 -73.98
N GLY A 90 -54.77 -73.12 -73.18
CA GLY A 90 -54.48 -71.95 -72.36
C GLY A 90 -53.49 -72.20 -71.23
N LEU A 91 -53.41 -73.42 -70.68
CA LEU A 91 -52.34 -73.80 -69.76
C LEU A 91 -50.97 -73.81 -70.46
N MET A 92 -50.91 -74.16 -71.74
CA MET A 92 -49.65 -74.20 -72.52
C MET A 92 -49.24 -72.83 -73.05
N SER A 93 -50.07 -72.20 -73.87
CA SER A 93 -49.74 -70.98 -74.61
C SER A 93 -50.15 -69.70 -73.90
N GLY A 94 -50.92 -69.79 -72.81
CA GLY A 94 -51.61 -68.65 -72.23
C GLY A 94 -52.85 -68.25 -73.06
N GLY A 95 -53.67 -67.38 -72.49
CA GLY A 95 -54.93 -66.91 -73.08
C GLY A 95 -56.14 -67.16 -72.20
N SER A 96 -57.31 -66.76 -72.69
CA SER A 96 -58.57 -66.90 -71.96
C SER A 96 -59.06 -68.35 -72.00
N VAL A 97 -59.25 -68.94 -70.81
CA VAL A 97 -59.77 -70.30 -70.63
C VAL A 97 -61.10 -70.29 -69.86
N PRO A 98 -62.05 -71.17 -70.18
CA PRO A 98 -63.32 -71.23 -69.46
C PRO A 98 -63.12 -71.71 -68.01
N LEU A 99 -63.67 -71.01 -67.03
CA LEU A 99 -63.71 -71.40 -65.61
C LEU A 99 -64.74 -72.51 -65.32
N THR A 100 -65.76 -72.66 -66.17
CA THR A 100 -66.83 -73.65 -65.99
C THR A 100 -66.82 -74.73 -67.09
N LEU A 101 -67.73 -75.70 -66.99
CA LEU A 101 -67.96 -76.73 -68.01
C LEU A 101 -68.69 -76.20 -69.26
N ASP A 102 -69.13 -74.95 -69.24
CA ASP A 102 -69.69 -74.26 -70.39
C ASP A 102 -68.56 -73.52 -71.14
N PRO A 103 -68.21 -73.91 -72.39
CA PRO A 103 -67.18 -73.24 -73.17
C PRO A 103 -67.48 -71.75 -73.44
N ALA A 104 -68.73 -71.31 -73.30
CA ALA A 104 -69.16 -69.92 -73.44
C ALA A 104 -69.33 -69.20 -72.08
N GLY A 105 -69.03 -69.87 -70.96
CA GLY A 105 -69.12 -69.32 -69.62
C GLY A 105 -67.98 -68.34 -69.27
N GLU A 106 -67.86 -68.05 -67.98
CA GLU A 106 -66.84 -67.14 -67.42
C GLU A 106 -65.41 -67.57 -67.79
N GLN A 107 -64.54 -66.62 -68.15
CA GLN A 107 -63.19 -66.88 -68.67
C GLN A 107 -62.11 -66.35 -67.72
N ALA A 108 -61.00 -67.06 -67.62
CA ALA A 108 -59.80 -66.69 -66.85
C ALA A 108 -58.63 -66.51 -67.81
N ASP A 109 -57.88 -65.42 -67.67
CA ASP A 109 -56.62 -65.26 -68.42
C ASP A 109 -55.48 -65.96 -67.71
N LEU A 110 -54.92 -66.95 -68.40
CA LEU A 110 -53.72 -67.64 -67.96
C LEU A 110 -52.47 -67.06 -68.62
N SER A 111 -51.43 -66.93 -67.82
CA SER A 111 -50.08 -66.69 -68.32
C SER A 111 -49.53 -67.96 -68.94
N LYS A 112 -48.72 -67.81 -70.00
CA LYS A 112 -48.06 -68.92 -70.68
C LYS A 112 -47.20 -69.72 -69.70
N SER A 113 -47.29 -71.05 -69.76
CA SER A 113 -46.37 -71.91 -69.00
C SER A 113 -45.00 -71.94 -69.66
N GLU A 114 -43.94 -71.96 -68.86
CA GLU A 114 -42.55 -72.01 -69.34
C GLU A 114 -41.79 -73.21 -68.75
N GLY A 115 -40.70 -73.59 -69.42
CA GLY A 115 -39.76 -74.61 -68.94
C GLY A 115 -40.37 -76.01 -68.82
N ALA A 116 -40.06 -76.69 -67.70
CA ALA A 116 -40.40 -78.09 -67.49
C ALA A 116 -41.93 -78.34 -67.48
N ILE A 117 -42.72 -77.39 -66.99
CA ILE A 117 -44.19 -77.50 -66.96
C ILE A 117 -44.76 -77.47 -68.38
N TYR A 118 -44.25 -76.57 -69.24
CA TYR A 118 -44.65 -76.51 -70.64
C TYR A 118 -44.33 -77.81 -71.39
N ASN A 119 -43.14 -78.38 -71.16
CA ASN A 119 -42.75 -79.67 -71.74
C ASN A 119 -43.67 -80.81 -71.27
N GLN A 120 -44.07 -80.81 -70.00
CA GLN A 120 -45.01 -81.80 -69.47
C GLN A 120 -46.41 -81.64 -70.06
N LEU A 121 -46.89 -80.41 -70.26
CA LEU A 121 -48.16 -80.16 -70.94
C LEU A 121 -48.12 -80.53 -72.42
N GLN A 122 -46.97 -80.43 -73.10
CA GLN A 122 -46.80 -80.96 -74.46
C GLN A 122 -47.01 -82.47 -74.50
N ASN A 123 -46.48 -83.23 -73.53
CA ASN A 123 -46.72 -84.68 -73.43
C ASN A 123 -48.21 -84.99 -73.26
N VAL A 124 -48.91 -84.21 -72.42
CA VAL A 124 -50.38 -84.32 -72.27
C VAL A 124 -51.09 -84.00 -73.58
N ASN A 125 -50.65 -82.97 -74.31
CA ASN A 125 -51.25 -82.56 -75.57
C ASN A 125 -51.06 -83.61 -76.68
N GLN A 126 -49.91 -84.29 -76.73
CA GLN A 126 -49.70 -85.38 -77.67
C GLN A 126 -50.68 -86.53 -77.42
N LEU A 127 -50.80 -86.99 -76.17
CA LEU A 127 -51.78 -88.02 -75.80
C LEU A 127 -53.23 -87.54 -76.03
N TRP A 128 -53.52 -86.27 -75.77
CA TRP A 128 -54.83 -85.68 -76.01
C TRP A 128 -55.18 -85.63 -77.49
N SER A 129 -54.22 -85.31 -78.37
CA SER A 129 -54.46 -85.27 -79.82
C SER A 129 -54.90 -86.63 -80.34
N GLU A 130 -54.22 -87.70 -79.93
CA GLU A 130 -54.61 -89.07 -80.28
C GLU A 130 -55.98 -89.43 -79.67
N PHE A 131 -56.19 -89.10 -78.38
CA PHE A 131 -57.48 -89.31 -77.70
C PHE A 131 -58.64 -88.59 -78.38
N SER A 132 -58.41 -87.35 -78.84
CA SER A 132 -59.34 -86.48 -79.54
C SER A 132 -59.74 -87.07 -80.89
N ASP A 133 -58.78 -87.63 -81.63
CA ASP A 133 -59.04 -88.24 -82.94
C ASP A 133 -59.84 -89.55 -82.81
N HIS A 134 -59.51 -90.41 -81.84
CA HIS A 134 -60.31 -91.59 -81.52
C HIS A 134 -61.73 -91.21 -81.05
N THR A 135 -61.86 -90.17 -80.23
CA THR A 135 -63.16 -89.63 -79.78
C THR A 135 -64.02 -89.16 -80.97
N LYS A 136 -63.43 -88.42 -81.93
CA LYS A 136 -64.13 -87.96 -83.14
C LYS A 136 -64.50 -89.13 -84.05
N THR A 137 -63.65 -90.14 -84.16
CA THR A 137 -63.90 -91.34 -84.97
C THR A 137 -65.07 -92.15 -84.43
N ILE A 138 -65.15 -92.35 -83.11
CA ILE A 138 -66.29 -93.01 -82.43
C ILE A 138 -67.61 -92.27 -82.70
N LEU A 139 -67.59 -90.94 -82.74
CA LEU A 139 -68.80 -90.15 -83.02
C LEU A 139 -69.25 -90.24 -84.48
N ASN A 140 -68.35 -90.56 -85.42
CA ASN A 140 -68.61 -90.50 -86.86
C ASN A 140 -68.72 -91.87 -87.57
N THR A 141 -68.15 -92.94 -87.01
CA THR A 141 -68.14 -94.28 -87.62
C THR A 141 -68.94 -95.29 -86.81
N LYS A 142 -69.45 -96.34 -87.47
CA LYS A 142 -70.27 -97.41 -86.86
C LYS A 142 -69.45 -98.62 -86.38
N ASN A 143 -68.13 -98.52 -86.35
CA ASN A 143 -67.23 -99.58 -85.90
C ASN A 143 -66.49 -99.10 -84.64
N PHE A 144 -66.91 -99.59 -83.47
CA PHE A 144 -66.50 -99.02 -82.18
C PHE A 144 -65.37 -99.79 -81.50
N GLU A 145 -65.20 -101.08 -81.81
CA GLU A 145 -64.44 -102.01 -80.97
C GLU A 145 -62.94 -101.69 -80.91
N ALA A 146 -62.33 -101.31 -82.05
CA ALA A 146 -60.91 -100.94 -82.09
C ALA A 146 -60.63 -99.58 -81.39
N GLU A 147 -61.53 -98.62 -81.58
CA GLU A 147 -61.36 -97.24 -81.09
C GLU A 147 -61.57 -97.14 -79.57
N ILE A 148 -62.56 -97.85 -79.02
CA ILE A 148 -62.82 -97.82 -77.57
C ILE A 148 -61.73 -98.53 -76.78
N ASN A 149 -61.18 -99.64 -77.29
CA ASN A 149 -60.09 -100.35 -76.62
C ASN A 149 -58.85 -99.46 -76.51
N TRP A 150 -58.52 -98.69 -77.55
CA TRP A 150 -57.43 -97.72 -77.47
C TRP A 150 -57.69 -96.64 -76.41
N ILE A 151 -58.92 -96.11 -76.34
CA ILE A 151 -59.31 -95.11 -75.33
C ILE A 151 -59.23 -95.69 -73.92
N LEU A 152 -59.66 -96.93 -73.70
CA LEU A 152 -59.59 -97.58 -72.40
C LEU A 152 -58.15 -97.84 -71.96
N ASP A 153 -57.28 -98.25 -72.88
CA ASP A 153 -55.86 -98.51 -72.57
C ASP A 153 -55.05 -97.22 -72.34
N ASN A 154 -55.46 -96.09 -72.93
CA ASN A 154 -54.70 -94.83 -72.86
C ASN A 154 -55.34 -93.73 -71.99
N ASN A 155 -56.59 -93.87 -71.54
CA ASN A 155 -57.20 -92.85 -70.66
C ASN A 155 -56.46 -92.71 -69.32
N ILE A 156 -55.95 -93.82 -68.75
CA ILE A 156 -55.18 -93.81 -67.51
C ILE A 156 -53.85 -93.10 -67.74
N LYS A 157 -53.21 -93.30 -68.89
CA LYS A 157 -51.94 -92.62 -69.23
C LYS A 157 -52.13 -91.11 -69.35
N LEU A 158 -53.15 -90.67 -70.09
CA LEU A 158 -53.49 -89.24 -70.21
C LEU A 158 -53.74 -88.61 -68.83
N LEU A 159 -54.49 -89.32 -67.96
CA LEU A 159 -54.73 -88.90 -66.59
C LEU A 159 -53.44 -88.78 -65.77
N GLN A 160 -52.54 -89.78 -65.87
CA GLN A 160 -51.26 -89.79 -65.15
C GLN A 160 -50.36 -88.64 -65.59
N GLU A 161 -50.22 -88.39 -66.89
CA GLU A 161 -49.40 -87.29 -67.41
C GLU A 161 -49.98 -85.91 -67.02
N MET A 162 -51.31 -85.78 -67.00
CA MET A 162 -51.95 -84.56 -66.51
C MET A 162 -51.75 -84.38 -65.00
N ASN A 163 -51.77 -85.47 -64.23
CA ASN A 163 -51.53 -85.41 -62.79
C ASN A 163 -50.09 -84.98 -62.48
N LYS A 164 -49.10 -85.41 -63.26
CA LYS A 164 -47.72 -84.90 -63.19
C LYS A 164 -47.68 -83.39 -63.44
N ALA A 165 -48.37 -82.89 -64.46
CA ALA A 165 -48.43 -81.45 -64.75
C ALA A 165 -49.00 -80.65 -63.56
N VAL A 166 -50.07 -81.14 -62.93
CA VAL A 166 -50.66 -80.52 -61.72
C VAL A 166 -49.67 -80.46 -60.57
N THR A 167 -48.97 -81.56 -60.29
CA THR A 167 -47.93 -81.59 -59.24
C THR A 167 -46.81 -80.61 -59.53
N MET A 168 -46.39 -80.46 -60.79
CA MET A 168 -45.34 -79.50 -61.15
C MET A 168 -45.79 -78.04 -60.95
N PHE A 169 -47.04 -77.69 -61.26
CA PHE A 169 -47.58 -76.37 -60.93
C PHE A 169 -47.61 -76.11 -59.42
N GLN A 170 -47.86 -77.13 -58.61
CA GLN A 170 -47.88 -77.00 -57.15
C GLN A 170 -46.46 -76.76 -56.58
N VAL A 171 -45.46 -77.52 -57.02
CA VAL A 171 -44.07 -77.37 -56.57
C VAL A 171 -43.50 -75.99 -56.95
N ALA A 172 -43.78 -75.50 -58.16
CA ALA A 172 -43.31 -74.18 -58.60
C ALA A 172 -43.85 -73.02 -57.74
N SER A 173 -45.06 -73.15 -57.19
CA SER A 173 -45.65 -72.17 -56.25
C SER A 173 -44.97 -72.22 -54.87
N GLU A 174 -44.66 -73.43 -54.38
CA GLU A 174 -43.98 -73.62 -53.09
C GLU A 174 -42.56 -73.03 -53.09
N GLU A 175 -41.82 -73.15 -54.19
CA GLU A 175 -40.44 -72.63 -54.31
C GLU A 175 -40.38 -71.08 -54.20
N LYS A 176 -41.34 -70.37 -54.84
CA LYS A 176 -41.48 -68.91 -54.69
C LYS A 176 -41.75 -68.48 -53.25
N THR A 177 -42.42 -69.32 -52.47
CA THR A 177 -42.79 -69.00 -51.08
C THR A 177 -41.59 -69.17 -50.13
N SER A 178 -40.74 -70.17 -50.36
CA SER A 178 -39.52 -70.41 -49.58
C SER A 178 -38.46 -69.31 -49.78
N THR A 179 -38.29 -68.85 -51.02
CA THR A 179 -37.36 -67.74 -51.33
C THR A 179 -37.74 -66.42 -50.66
N LEU A 180 -39.04 -66.14 -50.49
CA LEU A 180 -39.52 -64.98 -49.74
C LEU A 180 -39.14 -65.02 -48.25
N LEU A 181 -39.27 -66.18 -47.60
CA LEU A 181 -38.95 -66.35 -46.18
C LEU A 181 -37.45 -66.21 -45.88
N ALA A 182 -36.58 -66.76 -46.74
CA ALA A 182 -35.12 -66.68 -46.54
C ALA A 182 -34.60 -65.23 -46.55
N ILE A 183 -35.16 -64.38 -47.43
CA ILE A 183 -34.74 -62.98 -47.59
C ILE A 183 -35.22 -62.11 -46.41
N GLN A 184 -36.40 -62.41 -45.85
CA GLN A 184 -36.89 -61.75 -44.65
C GLN A 184 -35.97 -62.02 -43.45
N LEU A 185 -35.52 -63.27 -43.27
CA LEU A 185 -34.63 -63.64 -42.19
C LEU A 185 -33.28 -62.90 -42.27
N PHE A 186 -32.73 -62.79 -43.49
CA PHE A 186 -31.47 -62.08 -43.72
C PHE A 186 -31.57 -60.58 -43.38
N GLY A 187 -32.65 -59.92 -43.78
CA GLY A 187 -32.83 -58.49 -43.50
C GLY A 187 -33.00 -58.17 -42.02
N VAL A 188 -33.66 -59.04 -41.25
CA VAL A 188 -33.80 -58.88 -39.78
C VAL A 188 -32.42 -58.98 -39.09
N ILE A 189 -31.60 -59.95 -39.48
CA ILE A 189 -30.25 -60.13 -38.90
C ILE A 189 -29.36 -58.92 -39.21
N LEU A 190 -29.38 -58.44 -40.45
CA LEU A 190 -28.59 -57.28 -40.86
C LEU A 190 -29.00 -56.01 -40.08
N GLY A 191 -30.31 -55.80 -39.90
CA GLY A 191 -30.84 -54.69 -39.11
C GLY A 191 -30.40 -54.73 -37.63
N ALA A 192 -30.39 -55.91 -37.01
CA ALA A 192 -29.97 -56.09 -35.62
C ALA A 192 -28.47 -55.75 -35.41
N ILE A 193 -27.60 -56.14 -36.33
CA ILE A 193 -26.16 -55.85 -36.26
C ILE A 193 -25.89 -54.35 -36.32
N VAL A 194 -26.53 -53.65 -37.26
CA VAL A 194 -26.38 -52.19 -37.41
C VAL A 194 -26.89 -51.48 -36.15
N PHE A 195 -28.03 -51.91 -35.58
CA PHE A 195 -28.58 -51.33 -34.36
C PHE A 195 -27.62 -51.42 -33.16
N VAL A 196 -26.93 -52.55 -32.99
CA VAL A 196 -25.97 -52.74 -31.88
C VAL A 196 -24.75 -51.83 -32.03
N ILE A 197 -24.18 -51.72 -33.23
CA ILE A 197 -22.99 -50.87 -33.49
C ILE A 197 -23.29 -49.39 -33.21
N VAL A 198 -24.46 -48.92 -33.66
CA VAL A 198 -24.91 -47.54 -33.42
C VAL A 198 -25.14 -47.29 -31.93
N SER A 199 -25.79 -48.22 -31.23
CA SER A 199 -26.06 -48.12 -29.79
C SER A 199 -24.78 -48.03 -28.95
N LEU A 200 -23.76 -48.83 -29.26
CA LEU A 200 -22.47 -48.81 -28.55
C LEU A 200 -21.72 -47.48 -28.74
N THR A 201 -21.79 -46.90 -29.93
CA THR A 201 -21.10 -45.64 -30.25
C THR A 201 -21.75 -44.44 -29.56
N ILE A 202 -23.09 -44.40 -29.52
CA ILE A 202 -23.86 -43.37 -28.81
C ILE A 202 -23.62 -43.46 -27.30
N ARG A 203 -23.66 -44.68 -26.74
CA ARG A 203 -23.46 -44.91 -25.29
C ARG A 203 -22.10 -44.42 -24.81
N LYS A 204 -21.01 -44.73 -25.53
CA LYS A 204 -19.66 -44.27 -25.18
C LYS A 204 -19.55 -42.74 -25.14
N THR A 205 -20.23 -42.05 -26.06
CA THR A 205 -20.22 -40.58 -26.12
C THR A 205 -21.03 -39.95 -24.98
N LEU A 206 -22.20 -40.49 -24.65
CA LEU A 206 -23.07 -39.95 -23.58
C LEU A 206 -22.44 -40.06 -22.19
N VAL A 207 -21.69 -41.13 -21.90
CA VAL A 207 -21.01 -41.32 -20.61
C VAL A 207 -19.91 -40.26 -20.39
N ASN A 208 -19.14 -39.95 -21.43
CA ASN A 208 -18.09 -38.93 -21.37
C ASN A 208 -18.68 -37.51 -21.23
N LEU A 209 -19.88 -37.26 -21.77
CA LEU A 209 -20.54 -35.97 -21.61
C LEU A 209 -21.11 -35.77 -20.19
N LYS A 210 -21.62 -36.84 -19.57
CA LYS A 210 -22.13 -36.79 -18.19
C LYS A 210 -21.00 -36.51 -17.18
N SER A 211 -19.87 -37.19 -17.32
CA SER A 211 -18.70 -36.97 -16.45
C SER A 211 -18.13 -35.56 -16.62
N LEU A 212 -18.11 -35.01 -17.83
CA LEU A 212 -17.76 -33.61 -18.08
C LEU A 212 -18.72 -32.62 -17.39
N GLY A 213 -20.03 -32.90 -17.41
CA GLY A 213 -21.03 -32.12 -16.70
C GLY A 213 -20.88 -32.17 -15.18
N GLU A 214 -20.58 -33.35 -14.62
CA GLU A 214 -20.28 -33.53 -13.19
C GLU A 214 -19.00 -32.78 -12.77
N PHE A 215 -17.97 -32.77 -13.62
CA PHE A 215 -16.77 -31.98 -13.41
C PHE A 215 -17.05 -30.47 -13.43
N ALA A 216 -17.78 -29.98 -14.43
CA ALA A 216 -18.16 -28.57 -14.51
C ALA A 216 -19.01 -28.14 -13.30
N LEU A 217 -19.90 -29.02 -12.81
CA LEU A 217 -20.67 -28.78 -11.59
C LEU A 217 -19.75 -28.72 -10.36
N THR A 218 -18.76 -29.61 -10.26
CA THR A 218 -17.79 -29.65 -9.17
C THR A 218 -16.96 -28.36 -9.10
N VAL A 219 -16.47 -27.88 -10.26
CA VAL A 219 -15.78 -26.59 -10.38
C VAL A 219 -16.71 -25.42 -10.05
N GLY A 220 -17.96 -25.45 -10.53
CA GLY A 220 -18.97 -24.43 -10.25
C GLY A 220 -19.42 -24.37 -8.79
N GLN A 221 -19.31 -25.46 -8.04
CA GLN A 221 -19.53 -25.53 -6.59
C GLN A 221 -18.31 -25.08 -5.77
N GLY A 222 -17.26 -24.56 -6.43
CA GLY A 222 -16.09 -24.01 -5.77
C GLY A 222 -14.94 -25.01 -5.55
N ASN A 223 -15.04 -26.26 -6.01
CA ASN A 223 -13.92 -27.19 -5.95
C ASN A 223 -13.01 -27.03 -7.18
N LEU A 224 -12.02 -26.14 -7.05
CA LEU A 224 -11.05 -25.82 -8.10
C LEU A 224 -9.83 -26.76 -8.10
N ALA A 225 -9.74 -27.67 -7.14
CA ALA A 225 -8.72 -28.73 -7.11
C ALA A 225 -9.09 -29.94 -7.96
N ALA A 226 -10.38 -30.07 -8.33
CA ALA A 226 -10.85 -31.13 -9.19
C ALA A 226 -10.15 -31.10 -10.57
N HIS A 227 -9.94 -32.28 -11.14
CA HIS A 227 -9.36 -32.45 -12.48
C HIS A 227 -10.11 -33.56 -13.22
N ALA A 228 -10.48 -33.31 -14.47
CA ALA A 228 -11.08 -34.33 -15.33
C ALA A 228 -10.03 -34.97 -16.23
N GLU A 229 -9.96 -36.30 -16.22
CA GLU A 229 -9.08 -37.07 -17.11
C GLU A 229 -9.55 -36.99 -18.57
N ILE A 230 -8.61 -36.76 -19.49
CA ILE A 230 -8.90 -36.64 -20.92
C ILE A 230 -8.89 -38.04 -21.55
N HIS A 231 -10.08 -38.63 -21.74
CA HIS A 231 -10.23 -39.97 -22.30
C HIS A 231 -10.54 -40.01 -23.81
N SER A 232 -10.66 -38.84 -24.46
CA SER A 232 -11.07 -38.72 -25.86
C SER A 232 -10.23 -37.68 -26.60
N THR A 233 -10.00 -37.89 -27.88
CA THR A 233 -9.31 -36.95 -28.79
C THR A 233 -10.26 -36.22 -29.73
N ASP A 234 -11.57 -36.31 -29.45
CA ASP A 234 -12.61 -35.58 -30.17
C ASP A 234 -13.00 -34.30 -29.44
N GLU A 235 -14.08 -33.66 -29.88
CA GLU A 235 -14.54 -32.37 -29.35
C GLU A 235 -14.81 -32.39 -27.84
N ILE A 236 -15.11 -33.55 -27.25
CA ILE A 236 -15.30 -33.70 -25.81
C ILE A 236 -13.96 -33.61 -25.06
N GLY A 237 -12.89 -34.16 -25.64
CA GLY A 237 -11.54 -34.05 -25.09
C GLY A 237 -11.03 -32.60 -25.06
N GLU A 238 -11.29 -31.86 -26.14
CA GLU A 238 -10.92 -30.45 -26.25
C GLU A 238 -11.66 -29.59 -25.20
N ILE A 239 -12.97 -29.78 -25.03
CA ILE A 239 -13.73 -29.08 -23.99
C ILE A 239 -13.23 -29.46 -22.58
N THR A 240 -12.88 -30.73 -22.37
CA THR A 240 -12.30 -31.19 -21.08
C THR A 240 -10.99 -30.47 -20.78
N GLN A 241 -10.11 -30.30 -21.78
CA GLN A 241 -8.87 -29.55 -21.62
C GLN A 241 -9.13 -28.07 -21.29
N ILE A 242 -10.01 -27.40 -22.04
CA ILE A 242 -10.36 -25.99 -21.82
C ILE A 242 -10.95 -25.78 -20.41
N LEU A 243 -11.81 -26.69 -19.95
CA LEU A 243 -12.38 -26.61 -18.59
C LEU A 243 -11.32 -26.86 -17.51
N ASN A 244 -10.37 -27.76 -17.72
CA ASN A 244 -9.23 -27.95 -16.82
C ASN A 244 -8.33 -26.69 -16.76
N GLU A 245 -8.04 -26.06 -17.90
CA GLU A 245 -7.28 -24.80 -17.95
C GLU A 245 -8.03 -23.66 -17.26
N MET A 246 -9.35 -23.57 -17.45
CA MET A 246 -10.21 -22.61 -16.74
C MET A 246 -10.16 -22.83 -15.22
N ALA A 247 -10.33 -24.08 -14.76
CA ALA A 247 -10.24 -24.41 -13.33
C ALA A 247 -8.86 -24.07 -12.75
N ALA A 248 -7.77 -24.35 -13.48
CA ALA A 248 -6.42 -24.01 -13.07
C ALA A 248 -6.19 -22.49 -12.98
N ASN A 249 -6.69 -21.71 -13.95
CA ASN A 249 -6.60 -20.25 -13.95
C ASN A 249 -7.41 -19.62 -12.82
N LEU A 250 -8.64 -20.11 -12.58
CA LEU A 250 -9.46 -19.70 -11.44
C LEU A 250 -8.76 -20.02 -10.12
N ARG A 251 -8.19 -21.24 -9.97
CA ARG A 251 -7.42 -21.62 -8.78
C ARG A 251 -6.25 -20.68 -8.53
N LYS A 252 -5.50 -20.32 -9.57
CA LYS A 252 -4.38 -19.37 -9.48
C LYS A 252 -4.85 -17.97 -9.07
N MET A 253 -5.95 -17.50 -9.64
CA MET A 253 -6.57 -16.21 -9.30
C MET A 253 -6.98 -16.18 -7.82
N ILE A 254 -7.69 -17.20 -7.34
CA ILE A 254 -8.11 -17.30 -5.94
C ILE A 254 -6.91 -17.39 -4.98
N LYS A 255 -5.85 -18.14 -5.32
CA LYS A 255 -4.60 -18.16 -4.54
C LYS A 255 -3.93 -16.78 -4.46
N ASN A 256 -3.92 -16.03 -5.57
CA ASN A 256 -3.37 -14.67 -5.58
C ASN A 256 -4.20 -13.71 -4.73
N ILE A 257 -5.54 -13.84 -4.73
CA ILE A 257 -6.43 -13.06 -3.87
C ILE A 257 -6.17 -13.38 -2.40
N LEU A 258 -6.01 -14.66 -2.03
CA LEU A 258 -5.67 -15.07 -0.67
C LEU A 258 -4.34 -14.45 -0.21
N SER A 259 -3.30 -14.54 -1.04
CA SER A 259 -2.00 -13.93 -0.73
C SER A 259 -2.09 -12.42 -0.61
N SER A 260 -2.89 -11.76 -1.46
CA SER A 260 -3.09 -10.31 -1.40
C SER A 260 -3.86 -9.89 -0.14
N SER A 261 -4.84 -10.68 0.28
CA SER A 261 -5.56 -10.49 1.55
C SER A 261 -4.63 -10.62 2.75
N MET A 262 -3.77 -11.65 2.81
CA MET A 262 -2.77 -11.79 3.88
C MET A 262 -1.85 -10.56 3.96
N ASN A 263 -1.32 -10.10 2.82
CA ASN A 263 -0.51 -8.88 2.77
C ASN A 263 -1.29 -7.64 3.21
N LEU A 264 -2.60 -7.57 2.93
CA LEU A 264 -3.45 -6.47 3.37
C LEU A 264 -3.60 -6.45 4.88
N THR A 265 -3.80 -7.61 5.51
CA THR A 265 -3.84 -7.75 6.97
C THR A 265 -2.52 -7.31 7.61
N ASP A 266 -1.38 -7.76 7.09
CA ASP A 266 -0.07 -7.37 7.62
C ASP A 266 0.16 -5.85 7.48
N THR A 267 -0.23 -5.27 6.35
CA THR A 267 -0.15 -3.82 6.10
C THR A 267 -1.04 -3.05 7.08
N ALA A 268 -2.27 -3.51 7.30
CA ALA A 268 -3.19 -2.92 8.26
C ALA A 268 -2.64 -2.95 9.69
N GLN A 269 -2.08 -4.09 10.13
CA GLN A 269 -1.45 -4.21 11.45
C GLN A 269 -0.26 -3.25 11.60
N ASN A 270 0.57 -3.11 10.57
CA ASN A 270 1.69 -2.16 10.55
C ASN A 270 1.20 -0.71 10.64
N LEU A 271 0.16 -0.33 9.87
CA LEU A 271 -0.44 1.00 9.93
C LEU A 271 -1.02 1.31 11.31
N ASN A 272 -1.69 0.34 11.94
CA ASN A 272 -2.22 0.49 13.29
C ASN A 272 -1.09 0.70 14.32
N SER A 273 0.01 -0.07 14.21
CA SER A 273 1.19 0.11 15.08
C SER A 273 1.85 1.48 14.88
N ILE A 274 1.95 1.96 13.62
CA ILE A 274 2.48 3.28 13.29
C ILE A 274 1.59 4.38 13.88
N SER A 275 0.27 4.25 13.73
CA SER A 275 -0.70 5.18 14.33
C SER A 275 -0.55 5.28 15.85
N GLN A 276 -0.44 4.14 16.55
CA GLN A 276 -0.22 4.15 18.00
C GLN A 276 1.10 4.85 18.39
N LYS A 277 2.17 4.62 17.63
CA LYS A 277 3.45 5.31 17.85
C LYS A 277 3.34 6.82 17.60
N LEU A 278 2.61 7.24 16.57
CA LEU A 278 2.35 8.65 16.27
C LEU A 278 1.52 9.31 17.38
N SER A 279 0.48 8.65 17.87
CA SER A 279 -0.37 9.13 18.97
C SER A 279 0.44 9.32 20.26
N ASN A 280 1.22 8.31 20.65
CA ASN A 280 2.13 8.39 21.81
C ASN A 280 3.21 9.46 21.62
N GLY A 281 3.82 9.52 20.44
CA GLY A 281 4.83 10.53 20.10
C GLY A 281 4.26 11.95 20.19
N SER A 282 3.04 12.16 19.72
CA SER A 282 2.33 13.44 19.81
C SER A 282 2.07 13.82 21.27
N SER A 283 1.62 12.88 22.10
CA SER A 283 1.43 13.10 23.53
C SER A 283 2.73 13.53 24.23
N HIS A 284 3.85 12.87 23.93
CA HIS A 284 5.16 13.28 24.45
C HIS A 284 5.62 14.65 23.94
N ILE A 285 5.31 15.01 22.70
CA ILE A 285 5.60 16.36 22.17
C ILE A 285 4.77 17.41 22.93
N THR A 286 3.48 17.15 23.18
CA THR A 286 2.62 18.05 23.98
C THR A 286 3.14 18.23 25.41
N GLU A 287 3.60 17.15 26.05
CA GLU A 287 4.22 17.23 27.37
C GLU A 287 5.49 18.11 27.35
N ARG A 288 6.41 17.83 26.42
CA ARG A 288 7.68 18.58 26.31
C ARG A 288 7.46 20.05 25.95
N THR A 289 6.49 20.35 25.09
CA THR A 289 6.15 21.73 24.71
C THR A 289 5.50 22.49 25.87
N THR A 290 4.71 21.82 26.71
CA THR A 290 4.19 22.40 27.95
C THR A 290 5.31 22.77 28.91
N SER A 291 6.27 21.87 29.14
CA SER A 291 7.46 22.17 29.95
C SER A 291 8.28 23.32 29.36
N LEU A 292 8.48 23.32 28.03
CA LEU A 292 9.20 24.40 27.34
C LEU A 292 8.48 25.75 27.49
N SER A 293 7.13 25.75 27.50
CA SER A 293 6.34 26.96 27.71
C SER A 293 6.54 27.53 29.11
N SER A 294 6.60 26.65 30.12
CA SER A 294 6.93 27.07 31.49
C SER A 294 8.32 27.69 31.55
N SER A 295 9.33 27.03 30.98
CA SER A 295 10.70 27.54 30.95
C SER A 295 10.84 28.86 30.19
N ALA A 296 10.10 29.05 29.09
CA ALA A 296 10.06 30.31 28.37
C ALA A 296 9.41 31.43 29.20
N GLY A 297 8.37 31.10 29.98
CA GLY A 297 7.73 31.99 30.94
C GLY A 297 8.69 32.43 32.06
N GLU A 298 9.32 31.46 32.73
CA GLU A 298 10.34 31.70 33.75
C GLU A 298 11.49 32.54 33.21
N MET A 299 11.99 32.24 32.01
CA MET A 299 13.04 33.03 31.36
C MET A 299 12.60 34.48 31.12
N SER A 300 11.34 34.72 30.76
CA SER A 300 10.81 36.08 30.60
C SER A 300 10.75 36.84 31.94
N GLU A 301 10.38 36.16 33.02
CA GLU A 301 10.36 36.72 34.37
C GLU A 301 11.77 37.06 34.85
N THR A 302 12.73 36.13 34.72
CA THR A 302 14.13 36.38 35.05
C THR A 302 14.71 37.54 34.23
N MET A 303 14.36 37.68 32.94
CA MET A 303 14.81 38.84 32.16
C MET A 303 14.24 40.16 32.69
N SER A 304 13.00 40.16 33.21
CA SER A 304 12.41 41.33 33.86
C SER A 304 13.16 41.69 35.15
N GLU A 305 13.53 40.70 35.97
CA GLU A 305 14.32 40.89 37.17
C GLU A 305 15.72 41.44 36.87
N ILE A 306 16.41 40.87 35.86
CA ILE A 306 17.72 41.36 35.43
C ILE A 306 17.61 42.79 34.90
N SER A 307 16.54 43.14 34.16
CA SER A 307 16.30 44.50 33.69
C SER A 307 16.22 45.48 34.87
N ALA A 308 15.42 45.16 35.89
CA ALA A 308 15.28 45.98 37.09
C ALA A 308 16.60 46.12 37.86
N ALA A 309 17.36 45.02 38.02
CA ALA A 309 18.68 45.05 38.65
C ALA A 309 19.69 45.91 37.85
N THR A 310 19.61 45.87 36.53
CA THR A 310 20.47 46.65 35.63
C THR A 310 20.13 48.14 35.69
N GLU A 311 18.85 48.51 35.76
CA GLU A 311 18.42 49.89 36.00
C GLU A 311 18.90 50.43 37.34
N GLN A 312 18.78 49.63 38.41
CA GLN A 312 19.30 50.00 39.73
C GLN A 312 20.82 50.17 39.72
N ALA A 313 21.57 49.26 39.07
CA ALA A 313 23.01 49.38 38.91
C ALA A 313 23.41 50.64 38.13
N ASN A 314 22.65 51.02 37.10
CA ASN A 314 22.88 52.25 36.35
C ASN A 314 22.66 53.52 37.21
N SER A 315 21.62 53.52 38.04
CA SER A 315 21.36 54.61 39.01
C SER A 315 22.50 54.74 40.03
N ASN A 316 23.00 53.60 40.53
CA ASN A 316 24.15 53.58 41.44
C ASN A 316 25.41 54.14 40.76
N LEU A 317 25.72 53.71 39.53
CA LEU A 317 26.87 54.26 38.79
C LEU A 317 26.74 55.77 38.53
N THR A 318 25.54 56.25 38.23
CA THR A 318 25.27 57.69 38.07
C THR A 318 25.60 58.43 39.37
N SER A 319 25.19 57.88 40.51
CA SER A 319 25.47 58.46 41.83
C SER A 319 26.97 58.48 42.14
N VAL A 320 27.69 57.39 41.87
CA VAL A 320 29.15 57.32 42.06
C VAL A 320 29.89 58.26 41.10
N SER A 321 29.39 58.44 39.87
CA SER A 321 29.92 59.42 38.91
C SER A 321 29.84 60.83 39.50
N SER A 322 28.69 61.23 40.00
CA SER A 322 28.50 62.54 40.66
C SER A 322 29.43 62.70 41.87
N SER A 323 29.57 61.67 42.71
CA SER A 323 30.50 61.71 43.84
C SER A 323 31.97 61.81 43.40
N SER A 324 32.33 61.23 42.25
CA SER A 324 33.69 61.31 41.70
C SER A 324 33.99 62.69 41.11
N GLU A 325 32.99 63.36 40.52
CA GLU A 325 33.08 64.75 40.09
C GLU A 325 33.25 65.69 41.28
N GLU A 326 32.46 65.54 42.35
CA GLU A 326 32.61 66.30 43.60
C GLU A 326 33.98 66.05 44.27
N MET A 327 34.45 64.81 44.30
CA MET A 327 35.79 64.48 44.80
C MET A 327 36.88 65.17 43.99
N THR A 328 36.74 65.20 42.66
CA THR A 328 37.69 65.88 41.77
C THR A 328 37.76 67.38 42.08
N ALA A 329 36.61 68.02 42.31
CA ALA A 329 36.55 69.43 42.70
C ALA A 329 37.20 69.66 44.08
N THR A 330 36.89 68.81 45.06
CA THR A 330 37.43 68.90 46.42
C THR A 330 38.94 68.71 46.46
N VAL A 331 39.47 67.72 45.72
CA VAL A 331 40.92 67.47 45.60
C VAL A 331 41.62 68.67 44.97
N ALA A 332 41.03 69.30 43.94
CA ALA A 332 41.59 70.50 43.33
C ALA A 332 41.62 71.69 44.30
N GLU A 333 40.59 71.85 45.14
CA GLU A 333 40.55 72.88 46.18
C GLU A 333 41.61 72.64 47.26
N ILE A 334 41.76 71.41 47.75
CA ILE A 334 42.79 71.05 48.74
C ILE A 334 44.19 71.28 48.16
N ALA A 335 44.42 70.95 46.88
CA ALA A 335 45.68 71.23 46.20
C ALA A 335 46.01 72.73 46.20
N GLY A 336 45.02 73.57 45.89
CA GLY A 336 45.15 75.03 45.94
C GLY A 336 45.46 75.54 47.35
N ASN A 337 44.75 75.03 48.36
CA ASN A 337 44.97 75.37 49.77
C ASN A 337 46.36 74.94 50.27
N ALA A 338 46.86 73.78 49.85
CA ALA A 338 48.20 73.31 50.19
C ALA A 338 49.28 74.21 49.59
N GLU A 339 49.14 74.60 48.32
CA GLU A 339 50.09 75.51 47.67
C GLU A 339 50.07 76.93 48.30
N GLN A 340 48.88 77.39 48.71
CA GLN A 340 48.75 78.63 49.45
C GLN A 340 49.41 78.55 50.82
N ALA A 341 49.20 77.45 51.56
CA ALA A 341 49.85 77.20 52.84
C ALA A 341 51.38 77.19 52.71
N ARG A 342 51.91 76.53 51.68
CA ARG A 342 53.35 76.52 51.36
C ARG A 342 53.91 77.93 51.18
N THR A 343 53.17 78.77 50.45
CA THR A 343 53.54 80.17 50.22
C THR A 343 53.55 80.96 51.53
N ILE A 344 52.56 80.76 52.40
CA ILE A 344 52.49 81.41 53.72
C ILE A 344 53.64 80.97 54.61
N THR A 345 53.93 79.68 54.70
CA THR A 345 55.02 79.12 55.50
C THR A 345 56.38 79.65 55.06
N LYS A 346 56.64 79.70 53.74
CA LYS A 346 57.85 80.30 53.18
C LYS A 346 58.01 81.77 53.55
N ASN A 347 56.92 82.55 53.50
CA ASN A 347 56.92 83.95 53.93
C ASN A 347 57.14 84.10 55.45
N ALA A 348 56.61 83.19 56.26
CA ALA A 348 56.83 83.16 57.70
C ALA A 348 58.30 82.91 58.05
N VAL A 349 58.95 81.93 57.40
CA VAL A 349 60.40 81.67 57.57
C VAL A 349 61.22 82.93 57.25
N ASN A 350 60.93 83.61 56.14
CA ASN A 350 61.63 84.85 55.78
C ASN A 350 61.46 85.95 56.85
N ARG A 351 60.24 86.13 57.39
CA ARG A 351 59.97 87.11 58.46
C ARG A 351 60.65 86.75 59.78
N ILE A 352 60.68 85.47 60.14
CA ILE A 352 61.37 84.95 61.33
C ILE A 352 62.87 85.24 61.23
N ASN A 353 63.49 84.93 60.09
CA ASN A 353 64.91 85.22 59.84
C ASN A 353 65.22 86.72 59.96
N ALA A 354 64.41 87.58 59.35
CA ALA A 354 64.58 89.03 59.45
C ALA A 354 64.37 89.57 60.87
N THR A 355 63.49 88.94 61.67
CA THR A 355 63.28 89.30 63.07
C THR A 355 64.45 88.86 63.94
N SER A 356 64.97 87.64 63.73
CA SER A 356 66.17 87.12 64.39
C SER A 356 67.37 88.05 64.17
N GLU A 357 67.57 88.52 62.94
CA GLU A 357 68.65 89.45 62.60
C GLU A 357 68.54 90.78 63.37
N LYS A 358 67.33 91.37 63.45
CA LYS A 358 67.11 92.61 64.22
C LYS A 358 67.36 92.44 65.71
N VAL A 359 66.95 91.30 66.29
CA VAL A 359 67.17 91.00 67.71
C VAL A 359 68.66 90.76 67.99
N ASN A 360 69.39 90.11 67.08
CA ASN A 360 70.85 89.95 67.18
C ASN A 360 71.59 91.31 67.12
N VAL A 361 71.12 92.23 66.27
CA VAL A 361 71.64 93.61 66.23
C VAL A 361 71.39 94.32 67.57
N LEU A 362 70.21 94.17 68.18
CA LEU A 362 69.90 94.74 69.50
C LEU A 362 70.79 94.16 70.61
N GLY A 363 71.06 92.85 70.55
CA GLY A 363 71.98 92.17 71.48
C GLY A 363 73.40 92.71 71.36
N SER A 364 73.88 92.92 70.14
CA SER A 364 75.19 93.51 69.86
C SER A 364 75.28 94.96 70.36
N ALA A 365 74.26 95.78 70.06
CA ALA A 365 74.19 97.16 70.57
C ALA A 365 74.18 97.21 72.11
N SER A 366 73.49 96.27 72.75
CA SER A 366 73.46 96.18 74.22
C SER A 366 74.79 95.74 74.82
N GLN A 367 75.59 94.94 74.09
CA GLN A 367 76.97 94.63 74.48
C GLN A 367 77.88 95.86 74.37
N GLU A 368 77.73 96.65 73.31
CA GLU A 368 78.46 97.92 73.15
C GLU A 368 78.13 98.89 74.29
N ILE A 369 76.84 99.03 74.65
CA ILE A 369 76.43 99.87 75.80
C ILE A 369 77.06 99.36 77.09
N SER A 370 77.07 98.04 77.35
CA SER A 370 77.69 97.48 78.55
C SER A 370 79.17 97.86 78.68
N LYS A 371 79.91 97.84 77.57
CA LYS A 371 81.31 98.28 77.51
C LYS A 371 81.47 99.78 77.79
N VAL A 372 80.56 100.62 77.27
CA VAL A 372 80.55 102.06 77.58
C VAL A 372 80.29 102.30 79.07
N VAL A 373 79.32 101.60 79.66
CA VAL A 373 78.97 101.70 81.09
C VAL A 373 80.16 101.30 81.97
N GLU A 374 80.92 100.27 81.59
CA GLU A 374 82.15 99.87 82.27
C GLU A 374 83.21 100.98 82.27
N VAL A 375 83.44 101.62 81.12
CA VAL A 375 84.36 102.77 81.00
C VAL A 375 83.90 103.96 81.84
N ILE A 376 82.59 104.27 81.86
CA ILE A 376 82.05 105.35 82.70
C ILE A 376 82.26 105.01 84.19
N ASN A 377 82.11 103.74 84.58
CA ASN A 377 82.35 103.29 85.95
C ASN A 377 83.82 103.52 86.36
N GLU A 378 84.77 103.18 85.49
CA GLU A 378 86.19 103.44 85.70
C GLU A 378 86.48 104.94 85.87
N ILE A 379 85.92 105.79 85.01
CA ILE A 379 86.07 107.25 85.08
C ILE A 379 85.50 107.80 86.40
N SER A 380 84.32 107.32 86.80
CA SER A 380 83.65 107.76 88.03
C SER A 380 84.41 107.31 89.29
N GLU A 381 84.95 106.08 89.31
CA GLU A 381 85.83 105.56 90.36
C GLU A 381 87.11 106.41 90.50
N GLN A 382 87.74 106.74 89.37
CA GLN A 382 88.89 107.65 89.31
C GLN A 382 88.55 109.05 89.80
N THR A 383 87.37 109.58 89.43
CA THR A 383 86.89 110.89 89.85
C THR A 383 86.63 110.93 91.36
N LYS A 384 86.05 109.88 91.92
CA LYS A 384 85.84 109.69 93.37
C LYS A 384 87.17 109.68 94.13
N LEU A 385 88.19 109.00 93.59
CA LEU A 385 89.53 108.97 94.18
C LEU A 385 90.25 110.33 94.08
N LEU A 386 90.15 111.01 92.93
CA LEU A 386 90.67 112.37 92.75
C LEU A 386 90.02 113.36 93.72
N ALA A 387 88.71 113.31 93.86
CA ALA A 387 87.95 114.13 94.79
C ALA A 387 88.31 113.83 96.25
N LEU A 388 88.49 112.56 96.60
CA LEU A 388 88.96 112.16 97.94
C LEU A 388 90.36 112.72 98.25
N ASN A 389 91.29 112.62 97.31
CA ASN A 389 92.63 113.19 97.45
C ASN A 389 92.57 114.72 97.61
N ALA A 390 91.71 115.40 96.85
CA ALA A 390 91.48 116.83 96.97
C ALA A 390 90.87 117.23 98.33
N THR A 391 89.91 116.46 98.86
CA THR A 391 89.35 116.66 100.20
C THR A 391 90.43 116.52 101.28
N ILE A 392 91.32 115.53 101.16
CA ILE A 392 92.44 115.32 102.10
C ILE A 392 93.39 116.52 102.09
N GLU A 393 93.80 116.99 100.92
CA GLU A 393 94.72 118.13 100.80
C GLU A 393 94.06 119.46 101.24
N ALA A 394 92.76 119.63 100.97
CA ALA A 394 91.99 120.78 101.45
C ALA A 394 91.84 120.79 102.98
N ALA A 395 91.65 119.61 103.61
CA ALA A 395 91.67 119.49 105.08
C ALA A 395 93.06 119.80 105.67
N ARG A 396 94.13 119.45 104.96
CA ARG A 396 95.52 119.73 105.33
C ARG A 396 95.86 121.22 105.32
N ALA A 397 95.23 122.00 104.42
CA ALA A 397 95.38 123.44 104.31
C ALA A 397 94.61 124.27 105.37
N GLY A 398 93.85 123.63 106.28
CA GLY A 398 93.18 124.30 107.40
C GLY A 398 92.09 125.30 106.98
N GLU A 399 92.03 126.48 107.63
CA GLU A 399 91.04 127.53 107.34
C GLU A 399 91.07 128.02 105.87
N ALA A 400 92.26 128.06 105.24
CA ALA A 400 92.42 128.50 103.85
C ALA A 400 91.85 127.51 102.81
N GLY A 401 91.69 126.23 103.19
CA GLY A 401 91.22 125.15 102.31
C GLY A 401 89.71 124.90 102.35
N LYS A 402 88.95 125.57 103.22
CA LYS A 402 87.51 125.29 103.44
C LYS A 402 86.67 125.34 102.16
N GLY A 403 86.86 126.34 101.30
CA GLY A 403 86.12 126.46 100.04
C GLY A 403 86.41 125.30 99.07
N PHE A 404 87.68 124.89 98.97
CA PHE A 404 88.09 123.73 98.17
C PHE A 404 87.59 122.41 98.74
N ALA A 405 87.57 122.26 100.07
CA ALA A 405 87.04 121.06 100.73
C ALA A 405 85.55 120.84 100.45
N VAL A 406 84.76 121.92 100.38
CA VAL A 406 83.33 121.85 100.03
C VAL A 406 83.16 121.37 98.59
N VAL A 407 83.88 121.94 97.64
CA VAL A 407 83.81 121.53 96.22
C VAL A 407 84.29 120.08 96.04
N ALA A 408 85.39 119.69 96.68
CA ALA A 408 85.90 118.32 96.61
C ALA A 408 84.92 117.29 97.20
N ASN A 409 84.24 117.63 98.31
CA ASN A 409 83.18 116.78 98.86
C ASN A 409 81.95 116.70 97.95
N GLU A 410 81.55 117.79 97.31
CA GLU A 410 80.44 117.81 96.34
C GLU A 410 80.76 116.93 95.13
N VAL A 411 81.99 117.03 94.58
CA VAL A 411 82.46 116.16 93.48
C VAL A 411 82.50 114.69 93.91
N LYS A 412 82.91 114.42 95.15
CA LYS A 412 82.91 113.05 95.71
C LYS A 412 81.50 112.47 95.83
N GLU A 413 80.52 113.25 96.30
CA GLU A 413 79.12 112.79 96.35
C GLU A 413 78.50 112.67 94.96
N LEU A 414 78.81 113.57 94.01
CA LEU A 414 78.42 113.43 92.60
C LEU A 414 78.97 112.16 91.96
N ALA A 415 80.25 111.82 92.20
CA ALA A 415 80.86 110.59 91.72
C ALA A 415 80.19 109.34 92.35
N LYS A 416 79.81 109.40 93.62
CA LYS A 416 79.04 108.33 94.28
C LYS A 416 77.64 108.17 93.68
N GLN A 417 76.92 109.27 93.43
CA GLN A 417 75.64 109.24 92.72
C GLN A 417 75.78 108.67 91.31
N THR A 418 76.86 109.03 90.62
CA THR A 418 77.19 108.53 89.28
C THR A 418 77.43 107.02 89.31
N ASN A 419 78.21 106.49 90.25
CA ASN A 419 78.38 105.04 90.44
C ASN A 419 77.03 104.32 90.66
N ASN A 420 76.18 104.86 91.53
CA ASN A 420 74.86 104.28 91.78
C ASN A 420 73.99 104.24 90.50
N ALA A 421 74.02 105.32 89.70
CA ALA A 421 73.31 105.38 88.42
C ALA A 421 73.88 104.39 87.39
N ILE A 422 75.20 104.22 87.35
CA ILE A 422 75.89 103.24 86.50
C ILE A 422 75.48 101.81 86.88
N ASP A 423 75.41 101.49 88.17
CA ASP A 423 74.98 100.16 88.62
C ASP A 423 73.52 99.88 88.21
N GLU A 424 72.65 100.90 88.27
CA GLU A 424 71.28 100.78 87.75
C GLU A 424 71.24 100.58 86.23
N ILE A 425 72.06 101.33 85.47
CA ILE A 425 72.17 101.16 84.01
C ILE A 425 72.71 99.75 83.68
N ARG A 426 73.74 99.29 84.38
CA ARG A 426 74.31 97.94 84.21
C ARG A 426 73.25 96.87 84.46
N PHE A 427 72.47 97.01 85.52
CA PHE A 427 71.35 96.10 85.80
C PHE A 427 70.32 96.08 84.66
N ARG A 428 69.93 97.26 84.14
CA ARG A 428 68.99 97.37 83.00
C ARG A 428 69.57 96.79 81.71
N VAL A 429 70.85 97.02 81.41
CA VAL A 429 71.53 96.48 80.22
C VAL A 429 71.63 94.95 80.29
N ASN A 430 71.98 94.40 81.45
CA ASN A 430 72.00 92.95 81.65
C ASN A 430 70.60 92.35 81.44
N ALA A 431 69.55 92.97 82.00
CA ALA A 431 68.18 92.55 81.76
C ALA A 431 67.78 92.59 80.27
N ILE A 432 68.22 93.62 79.52
CA ILE A 432 68.01 93.68 78.07
C ILE A 432 68.75 92.54 77.35
N GLN A 433 70.00 92.28 77.70
CA GLN A 433 70.79 91.20 77.08
C GLN A 433 70.18 89.82 77.35
N ASP A 434 69.76 89.55 78.59
CA ASP A 434 69.13 88.28 78.95
C ASP A 434 67.79 88.11 78.24
N SER A 435 66.94 89.16 78.22
CA SER A 435 65.69 89.16 77.46
C SER A 435 65.92 88.97 75.95
N THR A 436 66.99 89.55 75.40
CA THR A 436 67.37 89.37 73.99
C THR A 436 67.77 87.92 73.70
N LYS A 437 68.58 87.28 74.56
CA LYS A 437 68.98 85.87 74.41
C LYS A 437 67.78 84.94 74.48
N GLU A 438 66.88 85.15 75.44
CA GLU A 438 65.63 84.40 75.57
C GLU A 438 64.78 84.56 74.30
N THR A 439 64.63 85.79 73.80
CA THR A 439 63.90 86.08 72.57
C THR A 439 64.49 85.35 71.35
N VAL A 440 65.83 85.30 71.21
CA VAL A 440 66.49 84.54 70.13
C VAL A 440 66.20 83.05 70.24
N SER A 441 66.22 82.49 71.46
CA SER A 441 65.88 81.09 71.70
C SER A 441 64.45 80.78 71.25
N GLU A 442 63.48 81.61 71.64
CA GLU A 442 62.08 81.48 71.23
C GLU A 442 61.90 81.59 69.70
N ILE A 443 62.59 82.54 69.06
CA ILE A 443 62.59 82.69 67.59
C ILE A 443 63.11 81.42 66.90
N ASN A 444 64.14 80.77 67.44
CA ASN A 444 64.67 79.52 66.88
C ASN A 444 63.66 78.37 67.01
N SER A 445 62.99 78.25 68.17
CA SER A 445 61.92 77.27 68.38
C SER A 445 60.77 77.49 67.39
N ILE A 446 60.33 78.74 67.19
CA ILE A 446 59.30 79.08 66.21
C ILE A 446 59.77 78.73 64.78
N SER A 447 61.03 79.00 64.44
CA SER A 447 61.61 78.64 63.13
C SER A 447 61.54 77.13 62.87
N GLN A 448 61.84 76.30 63.88
CA GLN A 448 61.73 74.85 63.77
C GLN A 448 60.27 74.41 63.54
N ILE A 449 59.32 74.92 64.32
CA ILE A 449 57.89 74.61 64.15
C ILE A 449 57.43 74.96 62.73
N VAL A 450 57.82 76.12 62.21
CA VAL A 450 57.44 76.53 60.85
C VAL A 450 58.05 75.62 59.78
N ARG A 451 59.26 75.09 59.97
CA ARG A 451 59.84 74.09 59.06
C ARG A 451 59.08 72.76 59.11
N GLU A 452 58.70 72.30 60.30
CA GLU A 452 57.86 71.10 60.45
C GLU A 452 56.51 71.28 59.72
N VAL A 453 55.91 72.48 59.79
CA VAL A 453 54.70 72.80 59.00
C VAL A 453 54.97 72.73 57.49
N ASP A 454 56.12 73.22 57.01
CA ASP A 454 56.49 73.16 55.58
C ASP A 454 56.57 71.70 55.07
N GLU A 455 57.19 70.81 55.86
CA GLU A 455 57.28 69.38 55.55
C GLU A 455 55.91 68.69 55.51
N ILE A 456 55.01 69.03 56.44
CA ILE A 456 53.62 68.53 56.45
C ILE A 456 52.89 68.98 55.19
N VAL A 457 53.04 70.25 54.78
CA VAL A 457 52.39 70.77 53.57
C VAL A 457 52.89 70.06 52.30
N ILE A 458 54.18 69.75 52.21
CA ILE A 458 54.75 68.96 51.09
C ILE A 458 54.11 67.57 51.05
N THR A 459 53.95 66.93 52.20
CA THR A 459 53.34 65.59 52.31
C THR A 459 51.85 65.61 51.94
N ILE A 460 51.12 66.67 52.32
CA ILE A 460 49.72 66.87 51.91
C ILE A 460 49.66 67.04 50.39
N ALA A 461 50.51 67.87 49.80
CA ALA A 461 50.53 68.11 48.36
C ALA A 461 50.77 66.82 47.55
N SER A 462 51.73 65.98 47.97
CA SER A 462 51.96 64.69 47.31
C SER A 462 50.77 63.73 47.44
N SER A 463 50.16 63.66 48.62
CA SER A 463 48.98 62.82 48.88
C SER A 463 47.77 63.26 48.06
N VAL A 464 47.61 64.57 47.87
CA VAL A 464 46.54 65.16 47.06
C VAL A 464 46.74 64.85 45.56
N GLU A 465 47.98 64.85 45.08
CA GLU A 465 48.28 64.48 43.70
C GLU A 465 47.98 63.00 43.44
N GLU A 466 48.32 62.10 44.38
CA GLU A 466 47.93 60.68 44.34
C GLU A 466 46.41 60.48 44.37
N GLN A 467 45.69 61.22 45.22
CA GLN A 467 44.22 61.21 45.24
C GLN A 467 43.62 61.68 43.91
N SER A 468 44.22 62.66 43.24
CA SER A 468 43.75 63.15 41.94
C SER A 468 43.85 62.07 40.86
N VAL A 469 44.97 61.33 40.81
CA VAL A 469 45.16 60.20 39.89
C VAL A 469 44.12 59.12 40.17
N THR A 470 43.97 58.73 41.44
CA THR A 470 43.02 57.69 41.86
C THR A 470 41.58 58.06 41.52
N THR A 471 41.18 59.32 41.73
CA THR A 471 39.82 59.79 41.42
C THR A 471 39.55 59.75 39.92
N ARG A 472 40.54 60.09 39.09
CA ARG A 472 40.44 59.99 37.63
C ARG A 472 40.29 58.54 37.15
N ASP A 473 41.03 57.62 37.78
CA ASP A 473 40.90 56.19 37.48
C ASP A 473 39.53 55.63 37.89
N ILE A 474 38.98 56.07 39.03
CA ILE A 474 37.61 55.74 39.44
C ILE A 474 36.60 56.23 38.37
N ALA A 475 36.71 57.48 37.91
CA ALA A 475 35.83 58.02 36.87
C ALA A 475 35.91 57.22 35.56
N ASN A 476 37.11 56.82 35.14
CA ASN A 476 37.31 55.95 33.98
C ASN A 476 36.66 54.57 34.16
N ASN A 477 36.82 53.95 35.33
CA ASN A 477 36.20 52.66 35.64
C ASN A 477 34.67 52.74 35.65
N ILE A 478 34.09 53.84 36.16
CA ILE A 478 32.64 54.09 36.12
C ILE A 478 32.14 54.18 34.68
N SER A 479 32.85 54.89 33.80
CA SER A 479 32.50 55.00 32.38
C SER A 479 32.50 53.64 31.67
N GLN A 480 33.50 52.81 31.95
CA GLN A 480 33.56 51.44 31.43
C GLN A 480 32.42 50.56 31.98
N ALA A 481 32.14 50.65 33.28
CA ALA A 481 31.04 49.92 33.91
C ALA A 481 29.67 50.33 33.32
N ALA A 482 29.45 51.62 33.06
CA ALA A 482 28.23 52.13 32.43
C ALA A 482 28.07 51.59 31.00
N THR A 483 29.17 51.49 30.25
CA THR A 483 29.18 50.85 28.92
C THR A 483 28.82 49.37 29.03
N GLY A 484 29.38 48.65 30.00
CA GLY A 484 29.04 47.25 30.29
C GLY A 484 27.56 47.04 30.61
N ILE A 485 26.98 47.89 31.45
CA ILE A 485 25.54 47.91 31.77
C ILE A 485 24.69 48.13 30.51
N SER A 486 25.10 49.03 29.61
CA SER A 486 24.39 49.24 28.34
C SER A 486 24.35 47.99 27.46
N VAL A 487 25.45 47.23 27.42
CA VAL A 487 25.52 45.95 26.71
C VAL A 487 24.61 44.92 27.36
N ILE A 488 24.60 44.82 28.70
CA ILE A 488 23.70 43.92 29.43
C ILE A 488 22.23 44.24 29.10
N ASN A 489 21.83 45.51 29.11
CA ASN A 489 20.48 45.93 28.75
C ASN A 489 20.06 45.47 27.33
N LYS A 490 20.96 45.58 26.34
CA LYS A 490 20.70 45.09 24.98
C LYS A 490 20.52 43.56 24.97
N SER A 491 21.36 42.82 25.69
CA SER A 491 21.28 41.37 25.80
C SER A 491 19.99 40.93 26.49
N VAL A 492 19.56 41.61 27.56
CA VAL A 492 18.29 41.34 28.25
C VAL A 492 17.11 41.57 27.32
N SER A 493 17.09 42.68 26.58
CA SER A 493 16.03 42.97 25.60
C SER A 493 15.94 41.90 24.50
N HIS A 494 17.08 41.47 23.97
CA HIS A 494 17.17 40.43 22.95
C HIS A 494 16.72 39.05 23.48
N SER A 495 17.17 38.68 24.69
CA SER A 495 16.77 37.44 25.34
C SER A 495 15.27 37.40 25.64
N ALA A 496 14.70 38.51 26.15
CA ALA A 496 13.26 38.61 26.39
C ALA A 496 12.44 38.50 25.08
N HIS A 497 12.95 39.06 23.98
CA HIS A 497 12.33 38.87 22.66
C HIS A 497 12.40 37.42 22.18
N THR A 498 13.53 36.76 22.40
CA THR A 498 13.73 35.33 22.08
C THR A 498 12.78 34.45 22.90
N SER A 499 12.61 34.69 24.20
CA SER A 499 11.64 33.99 25.05
C SER A 499 10.22 34.08 24.49
N ARG A 500 9.78 35.27 24.06
CA ARG A 500 8.46 35.47 23.46
C ARG A 500 8.31 34.73 22.14
N THR A 501 9.36 34.69 21.32
CA THR A 501 9.36 33.95 20.06
C THR A 501 9.24 32.45 20.32
N ILE A 502 10.00 31.91 21.27
CA ILE A 502 9.90 30.50 21.70
C ILE A 502 8.48 30.18 22.17
N ALA A 503 7.87 31.05 22.98
CA ALA A 503 6.49 30.85 23.44
C ALA A 503 5.49 30.80 22.27
N ASN A 504 5.69 31.60 21.22
CA ASN A 504 4.87 31.57 20.03
C ASN A 504 5.16 30.34 19.13
N ASP A 505 6.40 29.91 19.03
CA ASP A 505 6.74 28.69 18.28
C ASP A 505 6.15 27.44 18.94
N ILE A 506 6.07 27.43 20.28
CA ILE A 506 5.40 26.37 21.04
C ILE A 506 3.93 26.26 20.68
N THR A 507 3.20 27.36 20.52
CA THR A 507 1.78 27.29 20.12
C THR A 507 1.64 26.66 18.74
N ASN A 508 2.50 27.03 17.78
CA ASN A 508 2.54 26.42 16.44
C ASN A 508 2.86 24.92 16.49
N VAL A 509 3.86 24.52 17.29
CA VAL A 509 4.20 23.10 17.46
C VAL A 509 3.02 22.33 18.06
N ASN A 510 2.31 22.91 19.04
CA ASN A 510 1.19 22.26 19.68
C ASN A 510 0.00 22.09 18.72
N THR A 511 -0.27 23.09 17.87
CA THR A 511 -1.26 22.98 16.79
C THR A 511 -0.91 21.86 15.81
N ASN A 512 0.32 21.83 15.29
CA ASN A 512 0.77 20.79 14.36
C ASN A 512 0.74 19.40 15.01
N THR A 513 1.07 19.32 16.30
CA THR A 513 1.02 18.06 17.06
C THR A 513 -0.43 17.57 17.22
N GLY A 514 -1.38 18.49 17.42
CA GLY A 514 -2.80 18.19 17.42
C GLY A 514 -3.30 17.63 16.08
N GLU A 515 -2.82 18.19 14.96
CA GLU A 515 -3.11 17.67 13.61
C GLU A 515 -2.53 16.26 13.43
N VAL A 516 -1.27 16.03 13.80
CA VAL A 516 -0.62 14.70 13.73
C VAL A 516 -1.35 13.68 14.59
N PHE A 517 -1.82 14.07 15.78
CA PHE A 517 -2.63 13.20 16.63
C PHE A 517 -3.96 12.84 15.94
N ASN A 518 -4.65 13.81 15.34
CA ASN A 518 -5.89 13.55 14.60
C ASN A 518 -5.66 12.65 13.37
N ASP A 519 -4.60 12.89 12.60
CA ASP A 519 -4.22 12.05 11.46
C ASP A 519 -3.90 10.62 11.89
N SER A 520 -3.30 10.44 13.07
CA SER A 520 -3.06 9.12 13.63
C SER A 520 -4.37 8.36 13.88
N LEU A 521 -5.43 9.04 14.35
CA LEU A 521 -6.75 8.43 14.52
C LEU A 521 -7.35 7.98 13.20
N VAL A 522 -7.24 8.81 12.15
CA VAL A 522 -7.73 8.48 10.80
C VAL A 522 -6.98 7.27 10.22
N ILE A 523 -5.66 7.20 10.42
CA ILE A 523 -4.85 6.03 10.00
C ILE A 523 -5.28 4.78 10.78
N SER A 524 -5.55 4.89 12.08
CA SER A 524 -6.03 3.76 12.90
C SER A 524 -7.37 3.24 12.38
N GLU A 525 -8.31 4.13 12.07
CA GLU A 525 -9.61 3.77 11.52
C GLU A 525 -9.48 3.10 10.14
N SER A 526 -8.63 3.65 9.28
CA SER A 526 -8.34 3.08 7.96
C SER A 526 -7.72 1.68 8.08
N ALA A 527 -6.83 1.46 9.05
CA ALA A 527 -6.25 0.15 9.33
C ALA A 527 -7.31 -0.88 9.78
N ILE A 528 -8.28 -0.46 10.59
CA ILE A 528 -9.40 -1.31 11.01
C ILE A 528 -10.23 -1.70 9.77
N GLN A 529 -10.60 -0.74 8.92
CA GLN A 529 -11.37 -1.00 7.69
C GLN A 529 -10.63 -1.94 6.72
N LEU A 530 -9.31 -1.80 6.58
CA LEU A 530 -8.50 -2.71 5.77
C LEU A 530 -8.46 -4.14 6.34
N THR A 531 -8.44 -4.26 7.67
CA THR A 531 -8.51 -5.56 8.34
C THR A 531 -9.86 -6.23 8.06
N GLU A 532 -10.96 -5.50 8.21
CA GLU A 532 -12.31 -5.99 7.90
C GLU A 532 -12.45 -6.40 6.42
N MET A 533 -11.90 -5.60 5.50
CA MET A 533 -11.90 -5.92 4.06
C MET A 533 -11.11 -7.20 3.79
N SER A 534 -9.97 -7.37 4.44
CA SER A 534 -9.15 -8.58 4.30
C SER A 534 -9.87 -9.81 4.85
N GLU A 535 -10.53 -9.71 6.00
CA GLU A 535 -11.33 -10.81 6.58
C GLU A 535 -12.49 -11.19 5.67
N SER A 536 -13.16 -10.21 5.07
CA SER A 536 -14.22 -10.42 4.07
C SER A 536 -13.70 -11.15 2.83
N LEU A 537 -12.55 -10.71 2.27
CA LEU A 537 -11.91 -11.38 1.14
C LEU A 537 -11.51 -12.82 1.48
N LYS A 538 -10.93 -13.04 2.66
CA LYS A 538 -10.57 -14.38 3.14
C LYS A 538 -11.82 -15.27 3.24
N SER A 539 -12.91 -14.77 3.80
CA SER A 539 -14.18 -15.49 3.90
C SER A 539 -14.75 -15.89 2.53
N ILE A 540 -14.66 -15.00 1.53
CA ILE A 540 -15.07 -15.31 0.15
C ILE A 540 -14.17 -16.40 -0.45
N VAL A 541 -12.86 -16.31 -0.24
CA VAL A 541 -11.89 -17.28 -0.76
C VAL A 541 -12.04 -18.65 -0.08
N ASP A 542 -12.35 -18.70 1.21
CA ASP A 542 -12.51 -19.93 1.98
C ASP A 542 -13.70 -20.79 1.49
N GLN A 543 -14.61 -20.23 0.68
CA GLN A 543 -15.68 -20.98 0.00
C GLN A 543 -15.14 -21.89 -1.12
N PHE A 544 -13.91 -21.66 -1.60
CA PHE A 544 -13.29 -22.43 -2.68
C PHE A 544 -12.30 -23.47 -2.14
N LYS A 545 -12.39 -24.71 -2.62
CA LYS A 545 -11.39 -25.75 -2.36
C LYS A 545 -10.27 -25.65 -3.39
N LEU A 546 -9.06 -25.37 -2.90
CA LEU A 546 -7.88 -25.10 -3.73
C LEU A 546 -6.87 -26.26 -3.76
N ASN A 547 -7.03 -27.24 -2.88
CA ASN A 547 -6.16 -28.40 -2.71
C ASN A 547 -6.93 -29.70 -2.84
#